data_AF-A0AA88UJK2-F1
#
_entry.id   AF-A0AA88UJK2-F1
#
_cell.length_a   1.000
_cell.length_b   1.000
_cell.length_c   1.000
_cell.angle_alpha   90.00
_cell.angle_beta   90.00
_cell.angle_gamma   90.00
#
_symmetry.space_group_name_H-M   'P 1'
#
loop_
_entity.id
_entity.type
_entity.pdbx_description
1 polymer ?
#
loop_
_entity_poly.entity_id
_entity_poly.type
_entity_poly.pdbx_seq_one_letter_code
_entity_poly.pdbx_strand_id
1 'polypeptide(L)'
;MVAERTYLSSFAADLLAKREMNIPHLSRNHHRSVHRKVLLEVLAEELPVDTIRFSSKLASLEIQRPKDSPIAVMRLEDGDVIKAKVVVGCDGVHSVVARWLGLGSTVNSGRSVVRGLAVYPEGHGLNQEVQQFVDVGKRAGFVPLSDKELYWYLTHTSKPQAGEMEGDAEAVLREVTENFTKDFPPRYLDVVKHSDPSSLAWGPVTFRLPWDVLFRNACKGNITVAGDAMHPMTPDLAQGGCAALEDAICLGQHIGNPLSSTGSLCRRKLPKLYRATLRRGGGAWLGWSQVHGYQDGCKFICKRIVDVMHYDCGKLPSIGLCHEDCRSKID
;
A
#
# COMPACT_ATOMS: atom_id res chain seq x y z
N MET A 1 12.32 16.85 -2.97
CA MET A 1 13.74 17.20 -2.68
C MET A 1 14.07 17.63 -1.24
N VAL A 2 13.70 18.84 -0.72
CA VAL A 2 14.12 19.26 0.65
C VAL A 2 13.41 18.46 1.76
N ALA A 3 12.08 18.34 1.71
CA ALA A 3 11.30 17.53 2.66
C ALA A 3 11.63 16.03 2.61
N GLU A 4 12.14 15.56 1.48
CA GLU A 4 12.39 14.15 1.16
C GLU A 4 13.77 13.68 1.64
N ARG A 5 14.78 14.57 1.60
CA ARG A 5 16.03 14.38 2.35
C ARG A 5 15.76 14.35 3.86
N THR A 6 14.78 15.10 4.35
CA THR A 6 14.36 15.06 5.75
C THR A 6 13.73 13.70 6.11
N TYR A 7 12.83 13.17 5.28
CA TYR A 7 12.16 11.87 5.45
C TYR A 7 13.08 10.64 5.53
N LEU A 8 14.21 10.66 4.83
CA LEU A 8 15.18 9.55 4.84
C LEU A 8 16.34 9.79 5.81
N SER A 9 16.67 11.04 6.13
CA SER A 9 17.56 11.35 7.26
C SER A 9 16.98 10.86 8.59
N SER A 10 15.64 10.82 8.74
CA SER A 10 14.98 10.25 9.91
C SER A 10 14.99 8.71 9.94
N PHE A 11 15.33 8.04 8.83
CA PHE A 11 15.33 6.58 8.75
C PHE A 11 16.46 5.93 9.57
N ALA A 12 17.60 6.62 9.70
CA ALA A 12 18.65 6.24 10.65
C ALA A 12 18.35 6.73 12.08
N ALA A 13 17.36 7.63 12.25
CA ALA A 13 17.05 8.28 13.52
C ALA A 13 16.07 7.49 14.40
N ASP A 14 15.26 6.57 13.84
CA ASP A 14 14.43 5.63 14.61
C ASP A 14 15.25 4.82 15.65
N LEU A 15 16.58 4.77 15.49
CA LEU A 15 17.52 4.10 16.39
C LEU A 15 18.22 5.05 17.39
N LEU A 16 18.21 6.37 17.19
CA LEU A 16 19.16 7.26 17.89
C LEU A 16 18.62 8.65 18.33
N ALA A 17 17.43 9.11 17.91
CA ALA A 17 16.97 10.46 18.28
C ALA A 17 15.44 10.67 18.26
N LYS A 18 14.97 11.53 19.17
CA LYS A 18 13.61 12.09 19.18
C LYS A 18 13.49 13.23 18.16
N ARG A 19 12.44 13.22 17.34
CA ARG A 19 12.18 14.30 16.36
C ARG A 19 10.70 14.47 16.06
N GLU A 20 10.27 15.73 15.97
CA GLU A 20 8.98 16.13 15.41
C GLU A 20 9.18 16.74 14.02
N MET A 21 8.32 16.38 13.08
CA MET A 21 8.38 16.86 11.70
C MET A 21 7.00 17.22 11.20
N ASN A 22 6.87 18.46 10.70
CA ASN A 22 5.73 18.89 9.90
C ASN A 22 6.12 18.78 8.43
N ILE A 23 5.36 18.00 7.67
CA ILE A 23 5.51 17.94 6.22
C ILE A 23 4.36 18.73 5.62
N PRO A 24 4.63 19.96 5.15
CA PRO A 24 3.60 20.82 4.60
C PRO A 24 3.00 20.18 3.34
N HIS A 25 1.72 20.50 3.07
CA HIS A 25 1.10 20.19 1.79
C HIS A 25 1.86 20.95 0.69
N LEU A 26 2.77 20.27 -0.01
CA LEU A 26 3.47 20.86 -1.13
C LEU A 26 2.42 21.25 -2.20
N SER A 27 2.50 22.51 -2.64
CA SER A 27 1.52 23.18 -3.49
C SER A 27 0.95 22.30 -4.63
N ARG A 28 -0.37 22.36 -4.76
CA ARG A 28 -1.23 21.99 -5.90
C ARG A 28 -1.11 20.61 -6.58
N ASN A 29 -0.11 19.76 -6.35
CA ASN A 29 -0.01 18.58 -7.24
C ASN A 29 0.58 17.23 -6.77
N HIS A 30 0.96 16.95 -5.51
CA HIS A 30 1.73 15.68 -5.33
C HIS A 30 1.40 14.73 -4.17
N HIS A 31 0.48 15.02 -3.24
CA HIS A 31 -0.03 14.00 -2.31
C HIS A 31 -1.53 14.22 -2.05
N ARG A 32 -2.31 13.14 -2.08
CA ARG A 32 -3.75 13.15 -1.75
C ARG A 32 -4.03 11.99 -0.81
N SER A 33 -4.68 12.29 0.30
CA SER A 33 -5.18 11.30 1.24
C SER A 33 -6.65 11.06 0.94
N VAL A 34 -7.06 9.81 0.87
CA VAL A 34 -8.45 9.41 0.60
C VAL A 34 -8.80 8.21 1.46
N HIS A 35 -10.07 8.09 1.82
CA HIS A 35 -10.58 6.87 2.43
C HIS A 35 -10.42 5.69 1.48
N ARG A 36 -9.80 4.60 1.96
CA ARG A 36 -9.60 3.38 1.16
C ARG A 36 -10.92 2.82 0.66
N LYS A 37 -11.96 2.82 1.51
CA LYS A 37 -13.30 2.35 1.16
C LYS A 37 -13.88 3.13 -0.02
N VAL A 38 -13.89 4.46 0.09
CA VAL A 38 -14.38 5.37 -0.96
C VAL A 38 -13.58 5.19 -2.26
N LEU A 39 -12.26 5.09 -2.19
CA LEU A 39 -11.43 4.84 -3.37
C LEU A 39 -11.81 3.52 -4.07
N LEU A 40 -12.04 2.45 -3.31
CA LEU A 40 -12.43 1.16 -3.87
C LEU A 40 -13.84 1.18 -4.46
N GLU A 41 -14.79 1.86 -3.82
CA GLU A 41 -16.16 2.04 -4.31
C GLU A 41 -16.15 2.78 -5.66
N VAL A 42 -15.49 3.93 -5.74
CA VAL A 42 -15.38 4.70 -6.98
C VAL A 42 -14.70 3.89 -8.09
N LEU A 43 -13.63 3.15 -7.78
CA LEU A 43 -12.97 2.30 -8.79
C LEU A 43 -13.86 1.13 -9.25
N ALA A 44 -14.73 0.60 -8.39
CA ALA A 44 -15.65 -0.47 -8.73
C ALA A 44 -16.82 0.03 -9.59
N GLU A 45 -17.33 1.23 -9.31
CA GLU A 45 -18.40 1.88 -10.07
C GLU A 45 -18.02 2.18 -11.52
N GLU A 46 -16.73 2.40 -11.79
CA GLU A 46 -16.19 2.61 -13.15
C GLU A 46 -16.10 1.31 -13.99
N LEU A 47 -16.36 0.14 -13.39
CA LEU A 47 -16.32 -1.13 -14.11
C LEU A 47 -17.70 -1.46 -14.74
N PRO A 48 -17.73 -2.12 -15.91
CA PRO A 48 -18.98 -2.64 -16.45
C PRO A 48 -19.72 -3.54 -15.45
N VAL A 49 -21.04 -3.50 -15.50
CA VAL A 49 -21.91 -4.39 -14.72
C VAL A 49 -21.46 -5.85 -14.90
N ASP A 50 -21.54 -6.63 -13.82
CA ASP A 50 -21.13 -8.04 -13.74
C ASP A 50 -19.62 -8.31 -13.86
N THR A 51 -18.76 -7.29 -13.86
CA THR A 51 -17.29 -7.48 -13.84
C THR A 51 -16.80 -8.07 -12.51
N ILE A 52 -17.43 -7.71 -11.39
CA ILE A 52 -17.02 -8.15 -10.05
C ILE A 52 -17.88 -9.32 -9.60
N ARG A 53 -17.25 -10.44 -9.25
CA ARG A 53 -17.89 -11.59 -8.61
C ARG A 53 -17.39 -11.73 -7.16
N PHE A 54 -18.26 -11.41 -6.20
CA PHE A 54 -17.96 -11.60 -4.77
C PHE A 54 -18.05 -13.07 -4.35
N SER A 55 -17.65 -13.37 -3.12
CA SER A 55 -17.66 -14.73 -2.54
C SER A 55 -16.92 -15.78 -3.38
N SER A 56 -15.93 -15.35 -4.17
CA SER A 56 -15.23 -16.18 -5.15
C SER A 56 -13.78 -16.42 -4.73
N LYS A 57 -13.60 -17.17 -3.65
CA LYS A 57 -12.27 -17.44 -3.09
C LYS A 57 -11.53 -18.48 -3.92
N LEU A 58 -10.34 -18.13 -4.40
CA LEU A 58 -9.48 -19.02 -5.17
C LEU A 58 -8.88 -20.12 -4.28
N ALA A 59 -9.18 -21.38 -4.58
CA ALA A 59 -8.65 -22.55 -3.88
C ALA A 59 -7.37 -23.07 -4.54
N SER A 60 -7.37 -23.19 -5.88
CA SER A 60 -6.20 -23.68 -6.61
C SER A 60 -6.13 -23.16 -8.04
N LEU A 61 -4.93 -23.29 -8.62
CA LEU A 61 -4.60 -22.77 -9.93
C LEU A 61 -3.80 -23.80 -10.73
N GLU A 62 -4.15 -23.97 -12.01
CA GLU A 62 -3.48 -24.90 -12.92
C GLU A 62 -3.31 -24.25 -14.31
N ILE A 63 -2.31 -24.70 -15.08
CA ILE A 63 -2.20 -24.35 -16.50
C ILE A 63 -2.52 -25.59 -17.32
N GLN A 64 -3.56 -25.52 -18.14
CA GLN A 64 -3.84 -26.48 -19.19
C GLN A 64 -3.16 -26.03 -20.49
N ARG A 65 -2.57 -26.97 -21.22
CA ARG A 65 -1.89 -26.70 -22.50
C ARG A 65 -2.60 -27.43 -23.66
N PRO A 66 -3.78 -26.94 -24.10
CA PRO A 66 -4.34 -27.39 -25.38
C PRO A 66 -3.41 -27.00 -26.54
N LYS A 67 -3.61 -27.60 -27.71
CA LYS A 67 -2.69 -27.50 -28.86
C LYS A 67 -2.39 -26.06 -29.32
N ASP A 68 -3.27 -25.10 -29.04
CA ASP A 68 -3.16 -23.73 -29.56
C ASP A 68 -2.52 -22.74 -28.58
N SER A 69 -2.97 -22.69 -27.31
CA SER A 69 -2.49 -21.71 -26.32
C SER A 69 -2.72 -22.16 -24.87
N PRO A 70 -1.85 -21.79 -23.91
CA PRO A 70 -2.08 -22.11 -22.51
C PRO A 70 -3.36 -21.44 -21.97
N ILE A 71 -4.14 -22.18 -21.19
CA ILE A 71 -5.33 -21.71 -20.49
C ILE A 71 -5.07 -21.85 -18.99
N ALA A 72 -5.29 -20.78 -18.24
CA ALA A 72 -5.26 -20.82 -16.79
C ALA A 72 -6.61 -21.31 -16.29
N VAL A 73 -6.60 -22.26 -15.35
CA VAL A 73 -7.80 -22.84 -14.76
C VAL A 73 -7.77 -22.55 -13.26
N MET A 74 -8.73 -21.74 -12.82
CA MET A 74 -8.95 -21.35 -11.43
C MET A 74 -10.05 -22.21 -10.85
N ARG A 75 -9.79 -22.90 -9.73
CA ARG A 75 -10.81 -23.60 -8.96
C ARG A 75 -11.13 -22.77 -7.72
N LEU A 76 -12.40 -22.48 -7.51
CA LEU A 76 -12.89 -21.73 -6.37
C LEU A 76 -13.26 -22.68 -5.21
N GLU A 77 -13.35 -22.15 -4.00
CA GLU A 77 -13.72 -22.93 -2.79
C GLU A 77 -15.17 -23.44 -2.83
N ASP A 78 -16.05 -22.77 -3.57
CA ASP A 78 -17.44 -23.21 -3.81
C ASP A 78 -17.55 -24.34 -4.85
N GLY A 79 -16.42 -24.76 -5.45
CA GLY A 79 -16.34 -25.80 -6.47
C GLY A 79 -16.39 -25.28 -7.92
N ASP A 80 -16.68 -23.99 -8.12
CA ASP A 80 -16.73 -23.41 -9.46
C ASP A 80 -15.35 -23.41 -10.13
N VAL A 81 -15.36 -23.51 -11.46
CA VAL A 81 -14.16 -23.52 -12.29
C VAL A 81 -14.22 -22.39 -13.32
N ILE A 82 -13.24 -21.50 -13.24
CA ILE A 82 -13.08 -20.38 -14.18
C ILE A 82 -11.88 -20.65 -15.08
N LYS A 83 -12.08 -20.58 -16.40
CA LYS A 83 -11.02 -20.69 -17.40
C LYS A 83 -10.70 -19.30 -17.95
N ALA A 84 -9.43 -18.93 -17.94
CA ALA A 84 -8.99 -17.61 -18.38
C ALA A 84 -7.76 -17.70 -19.30
N LYS A 85 -7.70 -16.76 -20.25
CA LYS A 85 -6.52 -16.57 -21.12
C LYS A 85 -5.36 -15.93 -20.38
N VAL A 86 -5.63 -15.12 -19.36
CA VAL A 86 -4.64 -14.44 -18.50
C VAL A 86 -5.20 -14.42 -17.08
N VAL A 87 -4.34 -14.62 -16.08
CA VAL A 87 -4.67 -14.43 -14.65
C VAL A 87 -3.65 -13.49 -14.03
N VAL A 88 -4.12 -12.50 -13.29
CA VAL A 88 -3.30 -11.61 -12.46
C VAL A 88 -3.73 -11.79 -11.01
N GLY A 89 -2.85 -12.31 -10.17
CA GLY A 89 -3.07 -12.38 -8.72
C GLY A 89 -2.88 -11.02 -8.08
N CYS A 90 -3.99 -10.43 -7.64
CA CYS A 90 -4.05 -9.20 -6.84
C CYS A 90 -4.60 -9.49 -5.42
N ASP A 91 -4.38 -10.71 -4.93
CA ASP A 91 -4.94 -11.31 -3.71
C ASP A 91 -4.14 -11.01 -2.43
N GLY A 92 -3.42 -9.89 -2.42
CA GLY A 92 -2.81 -9.30 -1.25
C GLY A 92 -1.61 -10.07 -0.66
N VAL A 93 -1.22 -9.70 0.55
CA VAL A 93 0.00 -10.20 1.22
C VAL A 93 0.01 -11.73 1.43
N HIS A 94 -1.16 -12.36 1.52
CA HIS A 94 -1.33 -13.81 1.70
C HIS A 94 -1.59 -14.57 0.39
N SER A 95 -1.23 -13.97 -0.74
CA SER A 95 -1.55 -14.43 -2.09
C SER A 95 -1.31 -15.93 -2.32
N VAL A 96 -2.36 -16.61 -2.78
CA VAL A 96 -2.35 -17.99 -3.28
C VAL A 96 -1.61 -18.05 -4.61
N VAL A 97 -1.81 -17.06 -5.48
CA VAL A 97 -1.16 -16.99 -6.80
C VAL A 97 0.36 -16.81 -6.67
N ALA A 98 0.80 -15.94 -5.77
CA ALA A 98 2.22 -15.73 -5.50
C ALA A 98 2.90 -17.00 -4.98
N ARG A 99 2.22 -17.73 -4.08
CA ARG A 99 2.69 -19.02 -3.57
C ARG A 99 2.78 -20.06 -4.68
N TRP A 100 1.78 -20.13 -5.55
CA TRP A 100 1.77 -21.02 -6.71
C TRP A 100 2.91 -20.71 -7.70
N LEU A 101 3.27 -19.43 -7.86
CA LEU A 101 4.43 -19.00 -8.65
C LEU A 101 5.79 -19.31 -7.96
N GLY A 102 5.78 -19.74 -6.70
CA GLY A 102 6.99 -20.01 -5.93
C GLY A 102 7.68 -18.74 -5.42
N LEU A 103 6.95 -17.63 -5.26
CA LEU A 103 7.47 -16.45 -4.56
C LEU A 103 7.57 -16.74 -3.06
N GLY A 104 8.64 -16.25 -2.44
CA GLY A 104 8.87 -16.41 -1.00
C GLY A 104 7.72 -15.81 -0.17
N SER A 105 7.44 -16.46 0.97
CA SER A 105 6.51 -15.92 1.96
C SER A 105 7.02 -14.60 2.52
N THR A 106 6.12 -13.81 3.08
CA THR A 106 6.52 -12.59 3.78
C THR A 106 7.26 -12.91 5.07
N VAL A 107 8.19 -12.04 5.42
CA VAL A 107 8.94 -12.07 6.67
C VAL A 107 8.40 -10.98 7.60
N ASN A 108 8.38 -11.27 8.90
CA ASN A 108 8.02 -10.29 9.93
C ASN A 108 9.16 -9.27 10.08
N SER A 109 8.85 -7.97 10.15
CA SER A 109 9.87 -6.93 10.32
C SER A 109 10.31 -6.73 11.78
N GLY A 110 9.80 -7.50 12.73
CA GLY A 110 9.98 -7.30 14.17
C GLY A 110 9.21 -6.11 14.72
N ARG A 111 8.21 -5.60 13.98
CA ARG A 111 7.46 -4.39 14.31
C ARG A 111 5.97 -4.63 14.16
N SER A 112 5.20 -3.88 14.93
CA SER A 112 3.74 -3.84 14.83
C SER A 112 3.28 -2.44 14.50
N VAL A 113 2.12 -2.33 13.85
CA VAL A 113 1.47 -1.06 13.56
C VAL A 113 0.06 -1.07 14.14
N VAL A 114 -0.27 -0.01 14.88
CA VAL A 114 -1.63 0.36 15.27
C VAL A 114 -2.04 1.57 14.44
N ARG A 115 -3.27 1.61 13.98
CA ARG A 115 -3.81 2.73 13.19
C ARG A 115 -5.30 2.88 13.40
N GLY A 116 -5.80 4.09 13.18
CA GLY A 116 -7.21 4.42 13.30
C GLY A 116 -7.57 5.71 12.59
N LEU A 117 -8.86 5.99 12.58
CA LEU A 117 -9.44 7.26 12.14
C LEU A 117 -9.88 8.03 13.39
N ALA A 118 -9.43 9.27 13.53
CA ALA A 118 -9.93 10.19 14.53
C ALA A 118 -10.98 11.12 13.92
N VAL A 119 -12.10 11.29 14.62
CA VAL A 119 -13.27 12.03 14.15
C VAL A 119 -13.52 13.27 15.00
N TYR A 120 -13.59 14.42 14.35
CA TYR A 120 -13.84 15.73 14.92
C TYR A 120 -15.09 16.32 14.26
N PRO A 121 -16.29 16.11 14.80
CA PRO A 121 -17.55 16.54 14.18
C PRO A 121 -17.62 18.04 13.87
N GLU A 122 -17.03 18.86 14.74
CA GLU A 122 -16.94 20.33 14.61
C GLU A 122 -15.73 20.80 13.81
N GLY A 123 -14.91 19.86 13.33
CA GLY A 123 -13.66 20.12 12.62
C GLY A 123 -12.44 20.13 13.55
N HIS A 124 -11.31 19.64 13.04
CA HIS A 124 -10.09 19.52 13.83
C HIS A 124 -9.25 20.81 13.86
N GLY A 125 -9.57 21.81 13.01
CA GLY A 125 -8.90 23.12 12.98
C GLY A 125 -7.41 23.08 12.62
N LEU A 126 -6.97 22.04 11.91
CA LEU A 126 -5.57 21.83 11.52
C LEU A 126 -5.41 22.14 10.03
N ASN A 127 -4.22 22.58 9.63
CA ASN A 127 -3.85 22.63 8.23
C ASN A 127 -3.77 21.21 7.65
N GLN A 128 -3.86 21.09 6.32
CA GLN A 128 -3.73 19.83 5.57
C GLN A 128 -2.27 19.33 5.53
N GLU A 129 -1.61 19.24 6.69
CA GLU A 129 -0.20 18.85 6.83
C GLU A 129 -0.06 17.51 7.52
N VAL A 130 0.92 16.71 7.09
CA VAL A 130 1.27 15.46 7.78
C VAL A 130 2.16 15.80 8.96
N GLN A 131 1.79 15.31 10.14
CA GLN A 131 2.62 15.40 11.34
C GLN A 131 3.19 14.04 11.69
N GLN A 132 4.51 13.99 11.91
CA GLN A 132 5.21 12.77 12.27
C GLN A 132 6.09 12.97 13.50
N PHE A 133 6.02 12.00 14.41
CA PHE A 133 6.78 11.90 15.64
C PHE A 133 7.64 10.65 15.58
N VAL A 134 8.95 10.81 15.76
CA VAL A 134 9.93 9.72 15.76
C VAL A 134 10.58 9.68 17.14
N ASP A 135 10.63 8.49 17.73
CA ASP A 135 11.32 8.18 18.98
C ASP A 135 12.05 6.82 18.82
N VAL A 136 12.88 6.45 19.78
CA VAL A 136 13.64 5.20 19.77
C VAL A 136 12.67 4.01 19.67
N GLY A 137 12.72 3.30 18.55
CA GLY A 137 11.87 2.14 18.27
C GLY A 137 10.39 2.47 18.05
N LYS A 138 10.02 3.75 17.87
CA LYS A 138 8.63 4.18 17.66
C LYS A 138 8.54 5.26 16.58
N ARG A 139 7.54 5.14 15.73
CA ARG A 139 7.17 6.17 14.76
C ARG A 139 5.67 6.32 14.75
N ALA A 140 5.20 7.51 15.04
CA ALA A 140 3.78 7.82 15.00
C ALA A 140 3.52 9.05 14.16
N GLY A 141 2.26 9.26 13.81
CA GLY A 141 1.87 10.45 13.08
C GLY A 141 0.39 10.46 12.76
N PHE A 142 -0.05 11.56 12.18
CA PHE A 142 -1.38 11.67 11.64
C PHE A 142 -1.41 12.50 10.35
N VAL A 143 -2.42 12.22 9.55
CA VAL A 143 -2.64 12.74 8.20
C VAL A 143 -4.09 13.18 8.10
N PRO A 144 -4.36 14.47 7.81
CA PRO A 144 -5.71 14.92 7.49
C PRO A 144 -6.28 14.22 6.26
N LEU A 145 -7.51 13.71 6.37
CA LEU A 145 -8.30 13.15 5.27
C LEU A 145 -9.37 14.14 4.79
N SER A 146 -9.96 14.87 5.74
CA SER A 146 -10.95 15.92 5.55
C SER A 146 -10.84 16.90 6.72
N ASP A 147 -11.60 17.99 6.75
CA ASP A 147 -11.60 18.93 7.87
C ASP A 147 -12.09 18.32 9.20
N LYS A 148 -12.70 17.13 9.14
CA LYS A 148 -13.29 16.41 10.28
C LYS A 148 -12.59 15.10 10.62
N GLU A 149 -11.68 14.63 9.79
CA GLU A 149 -11.13 13.28 9.94
C GLU A 149 -9.61 13.27 9.76
N LEU A 150 -8.94 12.59 10.70
CA LEU A 150 -7.51 12.36 10.67
C LEU A 150 -7.24 10.85 10.65
N TYR A 151 -6.40 10.39 9.73
CA TYR A 151 -5.79 9.07 9.83
C TYR A 151 -4.59 9.15 10.75
N TRP A 152 -4.50 8.32 11.78
CA TRP A 152 -3.33 8.24 12.65
C TRP A 152 -2.74 6.84 12.67
N TYR A 153 -1.45 6.76 12.99
CA TYR A 153 -0.74 5.50 13.12
C TYR A 153 0.36 5.58 14.19
N LEU A 154 0.68 4.41 14.74
CA LEU A 154 1.84 4.13 15.58
C LEU A 154 2.49 2.84 15.09
N THR A 155 3.70 2.93 14.56
CA THR A 155 4.60 1.81 14.33
C THR A 155 5.56 1.70 15.50
N HIS A 156 5.72 0.52 16.09
CA HIS A 156 6.64 0.31 17.21
C HIS A 156 7.32 -1.05 17.14
N THR A 157 8.52 -1.13 17.73
CA THR A 157 9.26 -2.39 17.88
C THR A 157 8.71 -3.13 19.10
N SER A 158 7.99 -4.23 18.87
CA SER A 158 7.48 -5.13 19.90
C SER A 158 7.47 -6.56 19.37
N LYS A 159 7.49 -7.54 20.28
CA LYS A 159 7.16 -8.92 19.91
C LYS A 159 5.71 -8.94 19.43
N PRO A 160 5.35 -9.72 18.39
CA PRO A 160 3.98 -9.77 17.90
C PRO A 160 3.02 -10.20 19.02
N GLN A 161 2.14 -9.32 19.47
CA GLN A 161 1.01 -9.63 20.35
C GLN A 161 -0.24 -9.95 19.52
N ALA A 162 -0.08 -10.69 18.42
CA ALA A 162 -1.19 -11.01 17.54
C ALA A 162 -2.29 -11.74 18.34
N GLY A 163 -3.47 -11.12 18.44
CA GLY A 163 -4.65 -11.70 19.07
C GLY A 163 -4.91 -11.33 20.54
N GLU A 164 -4.01 -10.65 21.26
CA GLU A 164 -4.21 -10.37 22.70
C GLU A 164 -5.27 -9.28 22.99
N MET A 165 -5.49 -8.35 22.04
CA MET A 165 -6.44 -7.23 22.18
C MET A 165 -7.37 -7.11 20.96
N GLU A 166 -7.53 -8.20 20.21
CA GLU A 166 -8.35 -8.21 18.99
C GLU A 166 -9.83 -8.01 19.36
N GLY A 167 -10.43 -6.91 18.87
CA GLY A 167 -11.81 -6.54 19.16
C GLY A 167 -12.03 -5.69 20.42
N ASP A 168 -10.99 -5.37 21.18
CA ASP A 168 -11.08 -4.48 22.35
C ASP A 168 -10.45 -3.11 22.05
N ALA A 169 -11.25 -2.24 21.44
CA ALA A 169 -10.82 -0.89 21.06
C ALA A 169 -10.30 -0.07 22.25
N GLU A 170 -10.93 -0.18 23.42
CA GLU A 170 -10.57 0.60 24.60
C GLU A 170 -9.22 0.14 25.15
N ALA A 171 -8.97 -1.18 25.19
CA ALA A 171 -7.65 -1.70 25.55
C ALA A 171 -6.56 -1.25 24.57
N VAL A 172 -6.84 -1.25 23.26
CA VAL A 172 -5.89 -0.77 22.25
C VAL A 172 -5.56 0.71 22.44
N LEU A 173 -6.57 1.57 22.63
CA LEU A 173 -6.35 3.01 22.82
C LEU A 173 -5.59 3.31 24.13
N ARG A 174 -5.93 2.61 25.21
CA ARG A 174 -5.23 2.73 26.50
C ARG A 174 -3.77 2.30 26.36
N GLU A 175 -3.51 1.17 25.72
CA GLU A 175 -2.15 0.67 25.47
C GLU A 175 -1.32 1.67 24.65
N VAL A 176 -1.90 2.22 23.57
CA VAL A 176 -1.23 3.22 22.74
C VAL A 176 -0.90 4.47 23.56
N THR A 177 -1.86 5.00 24.32
CA THR A 177 -1.72 6.29 25.02
C THR A 177 -0.88 6.19 26.29
N GLU A 178 -1.02 5.13 27.08
CA GLU A 178 -0.37 4.99 28.39
C GLU A 178 1.00 4.32 28.31
N ASN A 179 1.20 3.36 27.41
CA ASN A 179 2.43 2.59 27.34
C ASN A 179 3.34 3.02 26.18
N PHE A 180 2.78 3.20 24.98
CA PHE A 180 3.61 3.51 23.83
C PHE A 180 3.87 5.00 23.64
N THR A 181 2.90 5.87 23.93
CA THR A 181 2.96 7.28 23.52
C THR A 181 2.77 8.28 24.65
N LYS A 182 2.88 7.87 25.91
CA LYS A 182 2.74 8.76 27.08
C LYS A 182 3.60 10.03 27.04
N ASP A 183 4.80 9.92 26.45
CA ASP A 183 5.78 11.01 26.34
C ASP A 183 5.69 11.76 25.01
N PHE A 184 4.68 11.46 24.17
CA PHE A 184 4.47 12.12 22.89
C PHE A 184 3.73 13.45 23.11
N PRO A 185 3.80 14.39 22.15
CA PRO A 185 3.12 15.67 22.29
C PRO A 185 1.62 15.50 22.60
N PRO A 186 1.03 16.35 23.46
CA PRO A 186 -0.38 16.25 23.86
C PRO A 186 -1.35 16.16 22.69
N ARG A 187 -0.99 16.80 21.57
CA ARG A 187 -1.77 16.77 20.32
C ARG A 187 -1.87 15.37 19.71
N TYR A 188 -0.82 14.56 19.74
CA TYR A 188 -0.90 13.19 19.25
C TYR A 188 -1.84 12.36 20.12
N LEU A 189 -1.74 12.51 21.44
CA LEU A 189 -2.62 11.84 22.40
C LEU A 189 -4.08 12.25 22.22
N ASP A 190 -4.35 13.54 21.95
CA ASP A 190 -5.68 14.05 21.64
C ASP A 190 -6.28 13.37 20.39
N VAL A 191 -5.50 13.25 19.33
CA VAL A 191 -5.92 12.55 18.09
C VAL A 191 -6.26 11.10 18.37
N VAL A 192 -5.43 10.38 19.11
CA VAL A 192 -5.70 8.97 19.47
C VAL A 192 -6.98 8.85 20.30
N LYS A 193 -7.25 9.79 21.22
CA LYS A 193 -8.48 9.79 22.03
C LYS A 193 -9.76 10.01 21.23
N HIS A 194 -9.70 10.75 20.12
CA HIS A 194 -10.83 10.99 19.22
C HIS A 194 -11.05 9.86 18.21
N SER A 195 -10.41 8.70 18.39
CA SER A 195 -10.53 7.58 17.46
C SER A 195 -11.96 7.04 17.40
N ASP A 196 -12.43 6.75 16.19
CA ASP A 196 -13.54 5.85 15.95
C ASP A 196 -13.11 4.41 16.33
N PRO A 197 -13.69 3.81 17.38
CA PRO A 197 -13.35 2.45 17.82
C PRO A 197 -13.44 1.40 16.72
N SER A 198 -14.38 1.56 15.77
CA SER A 198 -14.61 0.61 14.68
C SER A 198 -13.53 0.66 13.60
N SER A 199 -12.72 1.72 13.58
CA SER A 199 -11.66 1.93 12.59
C SER A 199 -10.30 1.35 13.02
N LEU A 200 -10.18 0.90 14.27
CA LEU A 200 -8.90 0.50 14.85
C LEU A 200 -8.41 -0.82 14.26
N ALA A 201 -7.14 -0.82 13.87
CA ALA A 201 -6.46 -2.02 13.40
C ALA A 201 -5.06 -2.10 14.01
N TRP A 202 -4.74 -3.23 14.62
CA TRP A 202 -3.41 -3.57 15.09
C TRP A 202 -2.95 -4.85 14.40
N GLY A 203 -1.81 -4.81 13.73
CA GLY A 203 -1.21 -6.02 13.18
C GLY A 203 0.31 -5.97 13.06
N PRO A 204 0.94 -7.12 12.79
CA PRO A 204 2.36 -7.18 12.50
C PRO A 204 2.66 -6.50 11.15
N VAL A 205 3.85 -5.91 11.06
CA VAL A 205 4.38 -5.41 9.80
C VAL A 205 5.19 -6.53 9.15
N THR A 206 4.81 -6.89 7.93
CA THR A 206 5.48 -7.92 7.14
C THR A 206 5.88 -7.38 5.77
N PHE A 207 6.92 -7.94 5.18
CA PHE A 207 7.37 -7.57 3.83
C PHE A 207 7.92 -8.79 3.09
N ARG A 208 8.03 -8.72 1.76
CA ARG A 208 8.73 -9.73 0.97
C ARG A 208 10.18 -9.34 0.77
N LEU A 209 11.08 -10.32 0.83
CA LEU A 209 12.51 -10.07 0.73
C LEU A 209 12.88 -9.45 -0.63
N PRO A 210 13.84 -8.52 -0.68
CA PRO A 210 14.15 -7.78 -1.89
C PRO A 210 14.54 -8.65 -3.08
N TRP A 211 15.27 -9.74 -2.85
CA TRP A 211 15.68 -10.66 -3.91
C TRP A 211 14.50 -11.45 -4.49
N ASP A 212 13.49 -11.76 -3.68
CA ASP A 212 12.26 -12.38 -4.18
C ASP A 212 11.44 -11.39 -5.03
N VAL A 213 11.50 -10.10 -4.72
CA VAL A 213 10.84 -9.04 -5.51
C VAL A 213 11.62 -8.73 -6.81
N LEU A 214 12.95 -8.72 -6.76
CA LEU A 214 13.80 -8.26 -7.86
C LEU A 214 14.22 -9.37 -8.83
N PHE A 215 14.47 -10.58 -8.32
CA PHE A 215 15.15 -11.64 -9.08
C PHE A 215 14.30 -12.89 -9.28
N ARG A 216 13.28 -13.14 -8.46
CA ARG A 216 12.38 -14.28 -8.72
C ARG A 216 11.39 -13.99 -9.83
N ASN A 217 11.02 -15.06 -10.52
CA ASN A 217 10.10 -14.98 -11.63
C ASN A 217 8.65 -14.82 -11.11
N ALA A 218 8.08 -13.65 -11.31
CA ALA A 218 6.69 -13.33 -10.95
C ALA A 218 5.69 -13.68 -12.07
N CYS A 219 6.08 -14.51 -13.05
CA CYS A 219 5.23 -14.93 -14.15
C CYS A 219 5.50 -16.38 -14.56
N LYS A 220 4.44 -17.14 -14.84
CA LYS A 220 4.54 -18.48 -15.42
C LYS A 220 3.43 -18.65 -16.46
N GLY A 221 3.81 -18.74 -17.72
CA GLY A 221 2.87 -18.79 -18.84
C GLY A 221 2.04 -17.51 -18.90
N ASN A 222 0.73 -17.65 -18.73
CA ASN A 222 -0.26 -16.59 -18.76
C ASN A 222 -0.72 -16.14 -17.36
N ILE A 223 0.04 -16.47 -16.32
CA ILE A 223 -0.29 -16.16 -14.91
C ILE A 223 0.81 -15.27 -14.34
N THR A 224 0.43 -14.17 -13.68
CA THR A 224 1.33 -13.25 -12.98
C THR A 224 0.69 -12.67 -11.72
N VAL A 225 1.38 -11.78 -10.99
CA VAL A 225 0.92 -11.13 -9.75
C VAL A 225 1.22 -9.64 -9.75
N ALA A 226 0.46 -8.85 -8.99
CA ALA A 226 0.64 -7.40 -8.83
C ALA A 226 0.30 -6.92 -7.41
N GLY A 227 0.72 -5.70 -7.07
CA GLY A 227 0.49 -5.10 -5.75
C GLY A 227 1.12 -5.92 -4.62
N ASP A 228 0.43 -5.99 -3.48
CA ASP A 228 0.91 -6.71 -2.28
C ASP A 228 1.07 -8.23 -2.50
N ALA A 229 0.46 -8.81 -3.56
CA ALA A 229 0.73 -10.19 -3.94
C ALA A 229 2.16 -10.35 -4.49
N MET A 230 2.73 -9.30 -5.10
CA MET A 230 4.07 -9.30 -5.70
C MET A 230 5.14 -8.67 -4.79
N HIS A 231 4.85 -7.53 -4.17
CA HIS A 231 5.85 -6.71 -3.47
C HIS A 231 5.31 -6.09 -2.17
N PRO A 232 4.77 -6.91 -1.25
CA PRO A 232 4.34 -6.38 0.04
C PRO A 232 5.54 -5.75 0.75
N MET A 233 5.37 -4.51 1.20
CA MET A 233 6.43 -3.67 1.74
C MET A 233 6.03 -3.03 3.06
N THR A 234 7.00 -2.58 3.82
CA THR A 234 6.73 -1.86 5.06
C THR A 234 6.09 -0.50 4.76
N PRO A 235 5.22 0.03 5.65
CA PRO A 235 4.46 1.25 5.38
C PRO A 235 5.31 2.53 5.46
N ASP A 236 6.61 2.42 5.75
CA ASP A 236 7.50 3.54 6.10
C ASP A 236 7.60 4.63 5.01
N LEU A 237 7.36 4.28 3.75
CA LEU A 237 7.37 5.21 2.62
C LEU A 237 5.97 5.62 2.14
N ALA A 238 4.91 4.98 2.66
CA ALA A 238 3.55 5.12 2.15
C ALA A 238 3.41 4.90 0.61
N GLN A 239 4.24 4.03 0.03
CA GLN A 239 4.31 3.81 -1.43
C GLN A 239 3.60 2.54 -1.93
N GLY A 240 3.12 1.66 -1.06
CA GLY A 240 2.51 0.38 -1.48
C GLY A 240 1.34 0.56 -2.45
N GLY A 241 0.40 1.45 -2.12
CA GLY A 241 -0.74 1.77 -2.98
C GLY A 241 -0.33 2.38 -4.32
N CYS A 242 0.60 3.35 -4.30
CA CYS A 242 1.11 3.96 -5.53
C CYS A 242 1.80 2.94 -6.45
N ALA A 243 2.62 2.05 -5.88
CA ALA A 243 3.28 0.98 -6.64
C ALA A 243 2.27 0.00 -7.25
N ALA A 244 1.18 -0.33 -6.54
CA ALA A 244 0.11 -1.17 -7.07
C ALA A 244 -0.64 -0.50 -8.25
N LEU A 245 -0.90 0.82 -8.18
CA LEU A 245 -1.50 1.56 -9.30
C LEU A 245 -0.57 1.61 -10.52
N GLU A 246 0.74 1.73 -10.30
CA GLU A 246 1.73 1.64 -11.39
C GLU A 246 1.74 0.25 -12.05
N ASP A 247 1.64 -0.82 -11.27
CA ASP A 247 1.48 -2.17 -11.81
C ASP A 247 0.22 -2.28 -12.67
N ALA A 248 -0.92 -1.75 -12.20
CA ALA A 248 -2.19 -1.78 -12.92
C ALA A 248 -2.08 -1.07 -14.28
N ILE A 249 -1.48 0.13 -14.33
CA ILE A 249 -1.23 0.86 -15.59
C ILE A 249 -0.32 0.04 -16.51
N CYS A 250 0.76 -0.52 -15.97
CA CYS A 250 1.70 -1.32 -16.75
C CYS A 250 1.00 -2.55 -17.33
N LEU A 251 0.27 -3.32 -16.52
CA LEU A 251 -0.47 -4.50 -16.97
C LEU A 251 -1.53 -4.14 -18.01
N GLY A 252 -2.33 -3.10 -17.77
CA GLY A 252 -3.34 -2.61 -18.70
C GLY A 252 -2.75 -2.28 -20.08
N GLN A 253 -1.58 -1.63 -20.12
CA GLN A 253 -0.88 -1.33 -21.38
C GLN A 253 -0.35 -2.57 -22.10
N HIS A 254 0.05 -3.60 -21.37
CA HIS A 254 0.57 -4.84 -21.97
C HIS A 254 -0.55 -5.78 -22.43
N ILE A 255 -1.69 -5.77 -21.75
CA ILE A 255 -2.87 -6.58 -22.11
C ILE A 255 -3.70 -5.90 -23.20
N GLY A 256 -3.87 -4.57 -23.12
CA GLY A 256 -4.76 -3.80 -24.00
C GLY A 256 -4.15 -3.35 -25.34
N ASN A 257 -2.82 -3.42 -25.51
CA ASN A 257 -2.24 -3.25 -26.84
C ASN A 257 -2.61 -4.47 -27.70
N PRO A 258 -3.03 -4.27 -28.98
CA PRO A 258 -3.45 -5.38 -29.83
C PRO A 258 -2.36 -6.45 -29.85
N LEU A 259 -2.75 -7.62 -29.33
CA LEU A 259 -1.97 -8.85 -29.27
C LEU A 259 -1.33 -9.08 -30.64
N SER A 260 -0.04 -8.77 -30.78
CA SER A 260 0.75 -9.15 -31.94
C SER A 260 0.89 -10.67 -31.95
N SER A 261 -0.10 -11.37 -32.53
CA SER A 261 -0.11 -12.74 -33.09
C SER A 261 0.58 -13.90 -32.34
N THR A 262 1.05 -13.72 -31.10
CA THR A 262 1.90 -14.71 -30.40
C THR A 262 1.52 -14.98 -28.95
N GLY A 263 0.42 -14.40 -28.44
CA GLY A 263 -0.18 -14.80 -27.16
C GLY A 263 0.76 -14.73 -25.93
N SER A 264 1.89 -14.04 -26.03
CA SER A 264 2.85 -13.88 -24.94
C SER A 264 2.83 -12.44 -24.42
N LEU A 265 2.86 -12.28 -23.10
CA LEU A 265 3.08 -10.99 -22.43
C LEU A 265 4.42 -10.43 -22.91
N CYS A 266 4.38 -9.47 -23.84
CA CYS A 266 5.57 -8.87 -24.40
C CYS A 266 6.35 -8.13 -23.30
N ARG A 267 7.63 -8.47 -23.11
CA ARG A 267 8.49 -7.82 -22.12
C ARG A 267 8.98 -6.47 -22.65
N ARG A 268 8.10 -5.48 -22.78
CA ARG A 268 8.54 -4.11 -23.12
C ARG A 268 9.28 -3.51 -21.93
N LYS A 269 10.53 -3.10 -22.14
CA LYS A 269 11.27 -2.24 -21.21
C LYS A 269 10.73 -0.81 -21.32
N LEU A 270 9.63 -0.54 -20.63
CA LEU A 270 9.20 0.83 -20.37
C LEU A 270 10.11 1.44 -19.29
N PRO A 271 10.60 2.68 -19.44
CA PRO A 271 11.28 3.40 -18.35
C PRO A 271 10.46 3.42 -17.04
N LYS A 272 9.12 3.36 -17.16
CA LYS A 272 8.17 3.23 -16.05
C LYS A 272 8.33 1.91 -15.28
N LEU A 273 8.61 0.80 -15.96
CA LEU A 273 8.84 -0.50 -15.34
C LEU A 273 10.13 -0.51 -14.50
N TYR A 274 11.16 0.23 -14.93
CA TYR A 274 12.40 0.39 -14.17
C TYR A 274 12.18 1.16 -12.86
N ARG A 275 11.44 2.28 -12.92
CA ARG A 275 11.09 3.06 -11.72
C ARG A 275 10.21 2.29 -10.74
N ALA A 276 9.17 1.61 -11.24
CA ALA A 276 8.34 0.72 -10.44
C ALA A 276 9.18 -0.39 -9.80
N THR A 277 10.11 -1.00 -10.53
CA THR A 277 11.03 -2.02 -9.99
C THR A 277 11.95 -1.47 -8.91
N LEU A 278 12.47 -0.24 -9.06
CA LEU A 278 13.27 0.41 -8.02
C LEU A 278 12.45 0.76 -6.78
N ARG A 279 11.21 1.22 -6.92
CA ARG A 279 10.31 1.48 -5.78
C ARG A 279 9.94 0.20 -5.04
N ARG A 280 9.57 -0.86 -5.77
CA ARG A 280 9.27 -2.19 -5.22
C ARG A 280 10.47 -2.77 -4.47
N GLY A 281 11.63 -2.77 -5.14
CA GLY A 281 12.89 -3.20 -4.55
C GLY A 281 13.29 -2.33 -3.35
N GLY A 282 13.01 -1.03 -3.41
CA GLY A 282 13.34 -0.08 -2.36
C GLY A 282 12.52 -0.24 -1.09
N GLY A 283 11.19 -0.37 -1.19
CA GLY A 283 10.34 -0.68 -0.04
C GLY A 283 10.71 -2.00 0.62
N ALA A 284 10.98 -3.03 -0.18
CA ALA A 284 11.47 -4.31 0.33
C ALA A 284 12.85 -4.18 1.00
N TRP A 285 13.77 -3.39 0.42
CA TRP A 285 15.12 -3.16 0.95
C TRP A 285 15.07 -2.44 2.30
N LEU A 286 14.19 -1.45 2.44
CA LEU A 286 14.00 -0.74 3.69
C LEU A 286 13.54 -1.70 4.78
N GLY A 287 12.52 -2.53 4.50
CA GLY A 287 12.10 -3.59 5.42
C GLY A 287 13.23 -4.54 5.82
N TRP A 288 14.05 -4.98 4.85
CA TRP A 288 15.20 -5.86 5.12
C TRP A 288 16.26 -5.20 6.01
N SER A 289 16.60 -3.94 5.72
CA SER A 289 17.60 -3.16 6.46
C SER A 289 17.19 -2.90 7.91
N GLN A 290 15.88 -2.83 8.19
CA GLN A 290 15.36 -2.66 9.54
C GLN A 290 15.46 -3.96 10.36
N VAL A 291 15.35 -5.12 9.72
CA VAL A 291 15.50 -6.42 10.40
C VAL A 291 16.97 -6.74 10.69
N HIS A 292 17.88 -6.42 9.77
CA HIS A 292 19.28 -6.86 9.83
C HIS A 292 20.28 -5.75 10.19
N GLY A 293 19.79 -4.55 10.51
CA GLY A 293 20.62 -3.38 10.81
C GLY A 293 21.09 -2.65 9.54
N TYR A 294 21.24 -1.33 9.68
CA TYR A 294 21.58 -0.43 8.58
C TYR A 294 23.09 -0.50 8.28
N GLN A 295 23.49 -1.38 7.35
CA GLN A 295 24.88 -1.47 6.87
C GLN A 295 25.20 -0.36 5.84
N ASP A 296 26.46 0.06 5.71
CA ASP A 296 26.85 1.19 4.84
C ASP A 296 26.44 1.04 3.36
N GLY A 297 26.31 -0.20 2.84
CA GLY A 297 25.75 -0.46 1.52
C GLY A 297 24.29 0.00 1.34
N CYS A 298 23.52 0.08 2.43
CA CYS A 298 22.13 0.54 2.42
C CYS A 298 22.02 2.03 2.07
N LYS A 299 23.03 2.85 2.41
CA LYS A 299 23.03 4.31 2.12
C LYS A 299 23.01 4.59 0.62
N PHE A 300 23.79 3.85 -0.15
CA PHE A 300 23.90 4.03 -1.61
C PHE A 300 22.61 3.64 -2.33
N ILE A 301 21.98 2.53 -1.89
CA ILE A 301 20.73 2.02 -2.44
C ILE A 301 19.57 2.95 -2.05
N CYS A 302 19.48 3.36 -0.78
CA CYS A 302 18.50 4.34 -0.30
C CYS A 302 18.58 5.64 -1.12
N LYS A 303 19.79 6.17 -1.36
CA LYS A 303 20.00 7.39 -2.16
C LYS A 303 19.42 7.24 -3.57
N ARG A 304 19.65 6.11 -4.23
CA ARG A 304 19.08 5.83 -5.57
C ARG A 304 17.57 5.62 -5.56
N ILE A 305 17.00 5.09 -4.47
CA ILE A 305 15.53 4.94 -4.31
C ILE A 305 14.86 6.32 -4.19
N VAL A 306 15.49 7.31 -3.54
CA VAL A 306 14.95 8.68 -3.41
C VAL A 306 14.75 9.32 -4.78
N ASP A 307 15.74 9.17 -5.66
CA ASP A 307 15.73 9.83 -6.97
C ASP A 307 14.61 9.31 -7.90
N VAL A 308 13.95 8.19 -7.55
CA VAL A 308 12.83 7.60 -8.31
C VAL A 308 11.49 7.68 -7.60
N MET A 309 11.39 8.31 -6.43
CA MET A 309 10.12 8.49 -5.70
C MET A 309 9.16 9.47 -6.39
N HIS A 310 9.66 10.38 -7.23
CA HIS A 310 8.80 11.27 -8.01
C HIS A 310 8.08 10.53 -9.16
N TYR A 311 6.76 10.41 -9.04
CA TYR A 311 5.85 10.01 -10.12
C TYR A 311 5.08 11.24 -10.61
N ASP A 312 5.33 11.63 -11.87
CA ASP A 312 4.45 12.52 -12.61
C ASP A 312 3.42 11.63 -13.32
N CYS A 313 2.15 11.71 -12.90
CA CYS A 313 1.04 10.99 -13.52
C CYS A 313 0.80 11.41 -14.98
N GLY A 314 1.50 12.43 -15.48
CA GLY A 314 1.13 13.17 -16.68
C GLY A 314 -0.14 13.99 -16.43
N LYS A 315 -0.62 14.70 -17.46
CA LYS A 315 -1.97 15.25 -17.42
C LYS A 315 -2.95 14.07 -17.38
N LEU A 316 -3.56 13.84 -16.22
CA LEU A 316 -4.76 13.01 -16.13
C LEU A 316 -5.81 13.60 -17.09
N PRO A 317 -6.56 12.78 -17.85
CA PRO A 317 -7.66 13.29 -18.64
C PRO A 317 -8.58 14.08 -17.72
N SER A 318 -8.85 15.33 -18.08
CA SER A 318 -9.83 16.15 -17.38
C SER A 318 -11.18 15.49 -17.58
N ILE A 319 -11.66 14.76 -16.58
CA ILE A 319 -13.08 14.44 -16.48
C ILE A 319 -13.75 15.79 -16.29
N GLY A 320 -14.36 16.29 -17.36
CA GLY A 320 -15.27 17.41 -17.25
C GLY A 320 -16.37 16.96 -16.30
N LEU A 321 -16.42 17.57 -15.12
CA LEU A 321 -17.66 17.56 -14.36
C LEU A 321 -18.71 18.15 -15.29
N CYS A 322 -19.57 17.31 -15.87
CA CYS A 322 -20.81 17.78 -16.46
C CYS A 322 -21.57 18.46 -15.32
N HIS A 323 -21.46 19.78 -15.26
CA HIS A 323 -22.51 20.62 -14.71
C HIS A 323 -23.74 20.41 -15.61
N GLU A 324 -24.49 19.34 -15.38
CA GLU A 324 -25.88 19.29 -15.81
C GLU A 324 -26.71 19.97 -14.72
N ASP A 325 -27.45 20.98 -15.18
CA ASP A 325 -28.37 21.81 -14.43
C ASP A 325 -29.42 20.98 -13.67
N CYS A 326 -29.16 20.70 -12.40
CA CYS A 326 -30.20 20.44 -11.40
C CYS A 326 -30.87 21.76 -10.96
N ARG A 327 -31.34 22.57 -11.92
CA ARG A 327 -32.21 23.73 -11.69
C ARG A 327 -33.29 23.81 -12.76
N SER A 328 -34.20 22.85 -12.77
CA SER A 328 -35.60 23.12 -13.14
C SER A 328 -36.50 22.04 -12.54
N LYS A 329 -37.65 22.47 -11.99
CA LYS A 329 -38.66 21.72 -11.23
C LYS A 329 -38.50 21.68 -9.70
N ILE A 330 -38.42 22.86 -9.10
CA ILE A 330 -39.29 23.21 -7.98
C ILE A 330 -39.84 24.60 -8.31
N ASP A 331 -41.04 24.62 -8.89
CA ASP A 331 -42.13 25.60 -8.77
C ASP A 331 -43.28 25.15 -9.69
#